data_AF-A0A8C3S0L6-F1
#
_entry.id   AF-A0A8C3S0L6-F1
#
_cell.length_a   1.000
_cell.length_b   1.000
_cell.length_c   1.000
_cell.angle_alpha   90.00
_cell.angle_beta   90.00
_cell.angle_gamma   90.00
#
_symmetry.space_group_name_H-M   'P 1'
#
loop_
_entity.id
_entity.type
_entity.pdbx_description
1 polymer ?
#
loop_
_entity_poly.entity_id
_entity_poly.type
_entity_poly.pdbx_seq_one_letter_code
_entity_poly.pdbx_strand_id
1 'polypeptide(L)'
;MAQADWPLIRILCQILRPFDDATKLVSGTDASISQAIPLICLLEKKLLSLVQRYEGEETGQALVHSLLQTLRGNRQIAEIRAQEHYVLATYVDPRFKNNMASFVPEGEGGLHRWTQRLIDEVAENIRDVQDRGASRRQAQQQREGSASDRGRSLWESLEDFGLIRVAPVLLDSAKAQAAQIVEGYLQDTVVLSASAEPLLYWQLKRDMWLPLFHHRYR
;
A
#
# COMPACT_ATOMS: atom_id res chain seq x y z
N MET A 1 -30.12 -33.05 24.23
CA MET A 1 -29.72 -32.04 23.22
C MET A 1 -30.16 -32.58 21.88
N ALA A 2 -31.18 -31.96 21.28
CA ALA A 2 -31.94 -32.56 20.18
C ALA A 2 -31.12 -32.64 18.88
N GLN A 3 -31.32 -33.71 18.12
CA GLN A 3 -30.71 -34.02 16.83
C GLN A 3 -31.08 -33.02 15.70
N ALA A 4 -31.74 -31.91 16.02
CA ALA A 4 -32.47 -31.03 15.10
C ALA A 4 -31.63 -29.87 14.51
N ASP A 5 -30.52 -29.47 15.14
CA ASP A 5 -29.78 -28.28 14.69
C ASP A 5 -28.55 -28.60 13.82
N TRP A 6 -28.30 -29.88 13.53
CA TRP A 6 -27.18 -30.28 12.68
C TRP A 6 -27.19 -29.65 11.28
N PRO A 7 -28.33 -29.55 10.57
CA PRO A 7 -28.39 -28.85 9.29
C PRO A 7 -27.98 -27.38 9.40
N LEU A 8 -28.45 -26.66 10.43
CA LEU A 8 -28.08 -25.28 10.71
C LEU A 8 -26.58 -25.14 11.01
N ILE A 9 -26.02 -26.02 11.84
CA ILE A 9 -24.58 -26.05 12.13
C ILE A 9 -23.78 -26.25 10.84
N ARG A 10 -24.22 -27.16 9.95
CA ARG A 10 -23.56 -27.37 8.65
C ARG A 10 -23.59 -26.11 7.78
N ILE A 11 -24.70 -25.39 7.76
CA ILE A 11 -24.83 -24.11 7.03
C ILE A 11 -23.85 -23.08 7.62
N LEU A 12 -23.85 -22.89 8.94
CA LEU A 12 -22.95 -21.97 9.64
C LEU A 12 -21.47 -22.29 9.36
N CYS A 13 -21.07 -23.56 9.47
CA CYS A 13 -19.69 -23.97 9.17
C CYS A 13 -19.31 -23.65 7.71
N GLN A 14 -20.22 -23.80 6.76
CA GLN A 14 -19.96 -23.48 5.36
C GLN A 14 -19.84 -21.96 5.14
N ILE A 15 -20.69 -21.16 5.78
CA ILE A 15 -20.69 -19.70 5.68
C ILE A 15 -19.43 -19.11 6.33
N LEU A 16 -18.99 -19.65 7.46
CA LEU A 16 -17.86 -19.11 8.23
C LEU A 16 -16.49 -19.59 7.72
N ARG A 17 -16.43 -20.66 6.91
CA ARG A 17 -15.16 -21.20 6.40
C ARG A 17 -14.25 -20.15 5.72
N PRO A 18 -14.74 -19.25 4.86
CA PRO A 18 -13.88 -18.20 4.28
C PRO A 18 -13.26 -17.27 5.32
N PHE A 19 -13.95 -17.03 6.45
CA PHE A 19 -13.45 -16.20 7.55
C PHE A 19 -12.40 -16.93 8.37
N ASP A 20 -12.59 -18.22 8.62
CA ASP A 20 -11.56 -19.07 9.24
C ASP A 20 -10.28 -19.09 8.38
N ASP A 21 -10.42 -19.31 7.08
CA ASP A 21 -9.29 -19.29 6.13
C ASP A 21 -8.60 -17.90 6.12
N ALA A 22 -9.36 -16.80 6.07
CA ALA A 22 -8.81 -15.45 6.14
C ALA A 22 -8.11 -15.16 7.47
N THR A 23 -8.68 -15.63 8.59
CA THR A 23 -8.10 -15.47 9.94
C THR A 23 -6.76 -16.17 10.05
N LYS A 24 -6.64 -17.38 9.49
CA LYS A 24 -5.36 -18.11 9.43
C LYS A 24 -4.30 -17.37 8.61
N LEU A 25 -4.69 -16.74 7.51
CA LEU A 25 -3.77 -15.95 6.68
C LEU A 25 -3.24 -14.71 7.42
N VAL A 26 -4.11 -13.96 8.11
CA VAL A 26 -3.69 -12.75 8.84
C VAL A 26 -3.02 -13.04 10.19
N SER A 27 -3.18 -14.26 10.71
CA SER A 27 -2.55 -14.71 11.96
C SER A 27 -1.25 -15.49 11.72
N GLY A 28 -0.87 -15.70 10.45
CA GLY A 28 0.35 -16.43 10.09
C GLY A 28 1.62 -15.63 10.37
N THR A 29 2.76 -16.31 10.41
CA THR A 29 4.08 -15.67 10.58
C THR A 29 4.46 -14.75 9.43
N ASP A 30 3.94 -15.03 8.24
CA ASP A 30 4.21 -14.28 7.01
C ASP A 30 3.07 -13.30 6.67
N ALA A 31 2.20 -13.03 7.65
CA ALA A 31 1.09 -12.09 7.49
C ALA A 31 1.63 -10.69 7.23
N SER A 32 1.08 -10.04 6.21
CA SER A 32 1.42 -8.66 5.83
C SER A 32 0.17 -7.81 5.79
N ILE A 33 0.30 -6.54 6.22
CA ILE A 33 -0.76 -5.54 6.09
C ILE A 33 -1.22 -5.34 4.63
N SER A 34 -0.37 -5.67 3.65
CA SER A 34 -0.71 -5.66 2.22
C SER A 34 -1.82 -6.63 1.84
N GLN A 35 -2.10 -7.64 2.67
CA GLN A 35 -3.14 -8.65 2.43
C GLN A 35 -4.50 -8.22 2.97
N ALA A 36 -4.58 -7.21 3.83
CA ALA A 36 -5.82 -6.83 4.51
C ALA A 36 -6.92 -6.44 3.50
N ILE A 37 -6.65 -5.49 2.60
CA ILE A 37 -7.64 -5.03 1.61
C ILE A 37 -8.02 -6.18 0.64
N PRO A 38 -7.07 -6.93 0.02
CA PRO A 38 -7.41 -8.06 -0.82
C PRO A 38 -8.27 -9.13 -0.13
N LEU A 39 -7.99 -9.44 1.15
CA LEU A 39 -8.75 -10.42 1.91
C LEU A 39 -10.17 -9.94 2.21
N ILE A 40 -10.37 -8.67 2.57
CA ILE A 40 -11.72 -8.12 2.76
C ILE A 40 -12.49 -8.17 1.43
N CYS A 41 -11.88 -7.80 0.30
CA CYS A 41 -12.51 -7.93 -1.02
C CYS A 41 -12.85 -9.38 -1.37
N LEU A 42 -11.97 -10.32 -1.03
CA LEU A 42 -12.22 -11.75 -1.25
C LEU A 42 -13.39 -12.24 -0.41
N LEU A 43 -13.47 -11.86 0.87
CA LEU A 43 -14.58 -12.22 1.77
C LEU A 43 -15.91 -11.69 1.23
N GLU A 44 -15.97 -10.43 0.79
CA GLU A 44 -17.18 -9.87 0.16
C GLU A 44 -17.61 -10.66 -1.08
N LYS A 45 -16.67 -10.98 -1.98
CA LYS A 45 -16.96 -11.79 -3.17
C LYS A 45 -17.43 -13.21 -2.81
N LYS A 46 -16.82 -13.83 -1.79
CA LYS A 46 -17.23 -15.16 -1.30
C LYS A 46 -18.63 -15.10 -0.71
N LEU A 47 -18.96 -14.10 0.10
CA LEU A 47 -20.31 -13.92 0.62
C LEU A 47 -21.34 -13.71 -0.50
N LEU A 48 -21.04 -12.86 -1.49
CA LEU A 48 -21.92 -12.70 -2.66
C LEU A 48 -22.15 -14.01 -3.41
N SER A 49 -21.13 -14.86 -3.55
CA SER A 49 -21.30 -16.20 -4.13
C SER A 49 -22.16 -17.12 -3.26
N LEU A 50 -22.09 -16.97 -1.94
CA LEU A 50 -22.93 -17.73 -1.02
C LEU A 50 -24.39 -17.25 -1.05
N VAL A 51 -24.66 -15.96 -1.29
CA VAL A 51 -26.03 -15.45 -1.49
C VAL A 51 -26.71 -16.19 -2.65
N GLN A 52 -25.99 -16.34 -3.76
CA GLN A 52 -26.49 -17.10 -4.93
C GLN A 52 -26.66 -18.59 -4.61
N ARG A 53 -25.72 -19.17 -3.86
CA ARG A 53 -25.77 -20.59 -3.51
C ARG A 53 -26.94 -20.98 -2.61
N TYR A 54 -27.35 -20.08 -1.72
CA TYR A 54 -28.46 -20.28 -0.79
C TYR A 54 -29.78 -19.68 -1.30
N GLU A 55 -29.89 -19.39 -2.60
CA GLU A 55 -31.14 -18.97 -3.20
C GLU A 55 -32.22 -20.04 -2.99
N GLY A 56 -33.33 -19.66 -2.35
CA GLY A 56 -34.43 -20.57 -1.98
C GLY A 56 -34.26 -21.28 -0.64
N GLU A 57 -33.15 -21.08 0.08
CA GLU A 57 -32.93 -21.60 1.43
C GLU A 57 -32.92 -20.45 2.45
N GLU A 58 -34.10 -20.17 3.03
CA GLU A 58 -34.38 -18.95 3.82
C GLU A 58 -33.35 -18.69 4.93
N THR A 59 -32.94 -19.73 5.67
CA THR A 59 -32.05 -19.55 6.82
C THR A 59 -30.62 -19.22 6.39
N GLY A 60 -30.05 -19.98 5.45
CA GLY A 60 -28.74 -19.69 4.86
C GLY A 60 -28.70 -18.33 4.18
N GLN A 61 -29.76 -17.97 3.44
CA GLN A 61 -29.85 -16.66 2.78
C GLN A 61 -29.85 -15.52 3.80
N ALA A 62 -30.67 -15.61 4.85
CA ALA A 62 -30.72 -14.62 5.93
C ALA A 62 -29.36 -14.46 6.64
N LEU A 63 -28.69 -15.58 6.94
CA LEU A 63 -27.37 -15.58 7.58
C LEU A 63 -26.29 -14.94 6.71
N VAL A 64 -26.21 -15.31 5.43
CA VAL A 64 -25.22 -14.73 4.50
C VAL A 64 -25.49 -13.24 4.28
N HIS A 65 -26.75 -12.84 4.12
CA HIS A 65 -27.10 -11.43 3.99
C HIS A 65 -26.73 -10.64 5.23
N SER A 66 -27.05 -11.14 6.43
CA SER A 66 -26.67 -10.50 7.70
C SER A 66 -25.16 -10.31 7.80
N LEU A 67 -24.38 -11.35 7.46
CA LEU A 67 -22.93 -11.29 7.51
C LEU A 67 -22.33 -10.34 6.47
N LEU A 68 -22.89 -10.30 5.25
CA LEU A 68 -22.48 -9.36 4.21
C LEU A 68 -22.76 -7.91 4.59
N GLN A 69 -23.94 -7.64 5.17
CA GLN A 69 -24.27 -6.31 5.68
C GLN A 69 -23.36 -5.92 6.85
N THR A 70 -23.07 -6.86 7.75
CA THR A 70 -22.14 -6.64 8.86
C THR A 70 -20.74 -6.32 8.35
N LEU A 71 -20.23 -7.07 7.36
CA LEU A 71 -18.91 -6.85 6.78
C LEU A 71 -18.81 -5.46 6.11
N ARG A 72 -19.84 -5.06 5.35
CA ARG A 72 -19.89 -3.76 4.65
C ARG A 72 -20.13 -2.57 5.58
N GLY A 73 -20.91 -2.76 6.63
CA GLY A 73 -21.23 -1.74 7.63
C GLY A 73 -20.20 -1.63 8.76
N ASN A 74 -19.18 -2.49 8.80
CA ASN A 74 -18.19 -2.48 9.86
C ASN A 74 -17.23 -1.27 9.69
N ARG A 75 -17.25 -0.39 10.69
CA ARG A 75 -16.41 0.83 10.72
C ARG A 75 -14.92 0.54 10.66
N GLN A 76 -14.42 -0.47 11.37
CA GLN A 76 -12.99 -0.82 11.37
C GLN A 76 -12.54 -1.30 9.99
N ILE A 77 -13.38 -2.07 9.30
CA ILE A 77 -13.13 -2.52 7.94
C ILE A 77 -13.11 -1.34 6.97
N ALA A 78 -14.07 -0.41 7.11
CA ALA A 78 -14.08 0.82 6.32
C ALA A 78 -12.82 1.66 6.56
N GLU A 79 -12.36 1.76 7.81
CA GLU A 79 -11.11 2.45 8.18
C GLU A 79 -9.88 1.77 7.55
N ILE A 80 -9.76 0.43 7.59
CA ILE A 80 -8.68 -0.31 6.91
C ILE A 80 -8.64 0.00 5.42
N ARG A 81 -9.81 0.09 4.76
CA ARG A 81 -9.90 0.41 3.33
C ARG A 81 -9.58 1.87 2.98
N ALA A 82 -9.71 2.78 3.94
CA ALA A 82 -9.50 4.21 3.76
C ALA A 82 -8.08 4.66 4.15
N GLN A 83 -7.45 3.97 5.08
CA GLN A 83 -6.14 4.31 5.60
C GLN A 83 -5.04 4.12 4.56
N GLU A 84 -4.27 5.18 4.35
CA GLU A 84 -3.24 5.26 3.32
C GLU A 84 -2.22 4.11 3.39
N HIS A 85 -1.72 3.77 4.57
CA HIS A 85 -0.68 2.75 4.71
C HIS A 85 -1.17 1.35 4.29
N TYR A 86 -2.44 1.00 4.49
CA TYR A 86 -3.02 -0.24 3.97
C TYR A 86 -3.10 -0.23 2.45
N VAL A 87 -3.51 0.91 1.88
CA VAL A 87 -3.63 1.06 0.42
C VAL A 87 -2.24 1.02 -0.24
N LEU A 88 -1.29 1.80 0.25
CA LEU A 88 0.08 1.82 -0.27
C LEU A 88 0.76 0.46 -0.08
N ALA A 89 0.64 -0.18 1.09
CA ALA A 89 1.19 -1.52 1.31
C ALA A 89 0.61 -2.56 0.32
N THR A 90 -0.70 -2.49 0.05
CA THR A 90 -1.34 -3.34 -0.97
C THR A 90 -0.80 -3.01 -2.37
N TYR A 91 -0.62 -1.73 -2.69
CA TYR A 91 -0.24 -1.30 -4.03
C TYR A 91 1.23 -1.59 -4.36
N VAL A 92 2.11 -1.52 -3.36
CA VAL A 92 3.51 -1.94 -3.47
C VAL A 92 3.67 -3.46 -3.34
N ASP A 93 2.64 -4.23 -3.01
CA ASP A 93 2.78 -5.68 -3.03
C ASP A 93 2.77 -6.18 -4.49
N PRO A 94 3.84 -6.82 -4.99
CA PRO A 94 3.92 -7.29 -6.37
C PRO A 94 2.85 -8.32 -6.74
N ARG A 95 2.24 -9.00 -5.75
CA ARG A 95 1.11 -9.91 -5.99
C ARG A 95 -0.17 -9.18 -6.36
N PHE A 96 -0.33 -7.93 -5.94
CA PHE A 96 -1.59 -7.18 -6.00
C PHE A 96 -1.55 -5.98 -6.93
N LYS A 97 -0.36 -5.41 -7.23
CA LYS A 97 -0.20 -4.18 -8.02
C LYS A 97 -1.02 -4.13 -9.32
N ASN A 98 -1.08 -5.23 -10.07
CA ASN A 98 -1.79 -5.31 -11.36
C ASN A 98 -3.32 -5.41 -11.20
N ASN A 99 -3.80 -5.75 -10.01
CA ASN A 99 -5.21 -5.94 -9.70
C ASN A 99 -5.77 -4.83 -8.80
N MET A 100 -5.04 -3.73 -8.61
CA MET A 100 -5.39 -2.69 -7.63
C MET A 100 -6.77 -2.08 -7.86
N ALA A 101 -7.18 -1.94 -9.13
CA ALA A 101 -8.53 -1.49 -9.50
C ALA A 101 -9.66 -2.39 -8.98
N SER A 102 -9.38 -3.68 -8.71
CA SER A 102 -10.35 -4.60 -8.09
C SER A 102 -10.48 -4.44 -6.57
N PHE A 103 -9.55 -3.72 -5.93
CA PHE A 103 -9.47 -3.60 -4.48
C PHE A 103 -9.88 -2.22 -3.96
N VAL A 104 -9.60 -1.19 -4.75
CA VAL A 104 -9.89 0.20 -4.38
C VAL A 104 -11.24 0.60 -4.99
N PRO A 105 -12.17 1.17 -4.20
CA PRO A 105 -13.43 1.68 -4.73
C PRO A 105 -13.21 2.75 -5.81
N GLU A 106 -14.07 2.78 -6.83
CA GLU A 106 -14.13 3.85 -7.82
C GLU A 106 -14.62 5.16 -7.16
N GLY A 107 -13.71 5.84 -6.46
CA GLY A 107 -13.94 7.18 -5.91
C GLY A 107 -13.23 8.26 -6.73
N GLU A 108 -13.43 9.53 -6.35
CA GLU A 108 -12.73 10.66 -6.98
C GLU A 108 -11.21 10.47 -6.92
N GLY A 109 -10.56 10.57 -8.08
CA GLY A 109 -9.13 10.37 -8.27
C GLY A 109 -8.67 8.93 -8.52
N GLY A 110 -9.56 7.93 -8.40
CA GLY A 110 -9.31 6.53 -8.79
C GLY A 110 -7.96 5.95 -8.33
N LEU A 111 -7.33 5.11 -9.17
CA LEU A 111 -5.98 4.59 -8.94
C LEU A 111 -4.91 5.70 -9.02
N HIS A 112 -5.16 6.74 -9.81
CA HIS A 112 -4.22 7.83 -10.06
C HIS A 112 -3.81 8.57 -8.78
N ARG A 113 -4.75 8.84 -7.86
CA ARG A 113 -4.43 9.50 -6.58
C ARG A 113 -3.43 8.71 -5.74
N TRP A 114 -3.54 7.38 -5.76
CA TRP A 114 -2.65 6.49 -5.01
C TRP A 114 -1.30 6.36 -5.71
N THR A 115 -1.28 6.39 -7.05
CA THR A 115 -0.04 6.50 -7.81
C THR A 115 0.70 7.80 -7.47
N GLN A 116 0.00 8.95 -7.45
CA GLN A 116 0.60 10.22 -7.06
C GLN A 116 1.12 10.19 -5.62
N ARG A 117 0.35 9.63 -4.68
CA ARG A 117 0.79 9.50 -3.29
C ARG A 117 2.04 8.64 -3.16
N LEU A 118 2.11 7.52 -3.89
CA LEU A 118 3.30 6.67 -3.92
C LEU A 118 4.52 7.41 -4.52
N ILE A 119 4.31 8.21 -5.56
CA ILE A 119 5.37 9.06 -6.14
C ILE A 119 5.88 10.07 -5.12
N ASP A 120 4.98 10.73 -4.39
CA ASP A 120 5.37 11.71 -3.37
C ASP A 120 6.18 11.07 -2.23
N GLU A 121 5.76 9.90 -1.74
CA GLU A 121 6.49 9.13 -0.72
C GLU A 121 7.88 8.68 -1.22
N VAL A 122 7.97 8.21 -2.46
CA VAL A 122 9.27 7.83 -3.06
C VAL A 122 10.16 9.05 -3.26
N ALA A 123 9.60 10.20 -3.65
CA ALA A 123 10.35 11.44 -3.79
C ALA A 123 10.90 11.92 -2.44
N GLU A 124 10.12 11.79 -1.36
CA GLU A 124 10.58 12.03 0.02
C GLU A 124 11.76 11.12 0.39
N ASN A 125 11.66 9.82 0.12
CA ASN A 125 12.75 8.87 0.38
C ASN A 125 14.03 9.21 -0.41
N ILE A 126 13.90 9.63 -1.68
CA ILE A 126 15.04 10.04 -2.50
C ILE A 126 15.73 11.27 -1.89
N ARG A 127 14.96 12.28 -1.46
CA ARG A 127 15.49 13.49 -0.81
C ARG A 127 16.22 13.15 0.48
N ASP A 128 15.61 12.32 1.33
CA ASP A 128 16.21 11.88 2.60
C ASP A 128 17.57 11.21 2.42
N VAL A 129 17.70 10.35 1.39
CA VAL A 129 18.97 9.68 1.07
C VAL A 129 20.02 10.67 0.56
N GLN A 130 19.61 11.65 -0.26
CA GLN A 130 20.49 12.70 -0.77
C GLN A 130 20.99 13.63 0.34
N ASP A 131 20.13 14.07 1.26
CA ASP A 131 20.47 14.96 2.38
C ASP A 131 21.43 14.30 3.38
N ARG A 132 21.22 13.01 3.67
CA ARG A 132 22.16 12.21 4.49
C ARG A 132 23.53 12.08 3.82
N GLY A 133 23.55 11.91 2.50
CA GLY A 133 24.77 11.86 1.70
C GLY A 133 25.52 13.19 1.68
N ALA A 134 24.81 14.31 1.52
CA ALA A 134 25.36 15.65 1.52
C ALA A 134 25.96 16.04 2.88
N SER A 135 25.24 15.76 3.97
CA SER A 135 25.71 16.01 5.35
C SER A 135 27.00 15.24 5.66
N ARG A 136 27.12 13.99 5.18
CA ARG A 136 28.32 13.16 5.36
C ARG A 136 29.52 13.68 4.56
N ARG A 137 29.29 14.24 3.36
CA ARG A 137 30.34 14.86 2.54
C ARG A 137 30.81 16.20 3.11
N GLN A 138 29.90 17.02 3.63
CA GLN A 138 30.25 18.27 4.31
C GLN A 138 31.06 18.04 5.59
N ALA A 139 30.70 17.04 6.40
CA ALA A 139 31.49 16.67 7.59
C ALA A 139 32.92 16.19 7.23
N GLN A 140 33.11 15.64 6.03
CA GLN A 140 34.42 15.20 5.53
C GLN A 140 35.23 16.35 4.91
N GLN A 141 34.57 17.31 4.24
CA GLN A 141 35.22 18.52 3.69
C GLN A 141 35.57 19.57 4.76
N GLN A 142 34.81 19.65 5.86
CA GLN A 142 35.15 20.52 7.00
C GLN A 142 36.44 20.11 7.73
N ARG A 143 36.96 18.90 7.48
CA ARG A 143 38.28 18.49 7.97
C ARG A 143 39.45 18.98 7.11
N GLU A 144 39.21 19.52 5.92
CA GLU A 144 40.27 19.89 4.97
C GLU A 144 40.19 21.31 4.39
N GLY A 145 39.25 22.18 4.80
CA GLY A 145 39.15 23.52 4.21
C GLY A 145 38.56 24.57 5.13
N SER A 146 39.41 25.23 5.92
CA SER A 146 39.11 26.56 6.45
C SER A 146 39.67 27.61 5.49
N ALA A 147 38.81 28.58 5.16
CA ALA A 147 39.07 29.90 4.54
C ALA A 147 38.48 30.08 3.14
N SER A 148 37.34 30.76 3.07
CA SER A 148 37.08 31.88 2.16
C SER A 148 35.61 32.30 2.31
N ASP A 149 35.32 33.11 3.33
CA ASP A 149 34.09 33.90 3.36
C ASP A 149 34.25 35.06 2.37
N ARG A 150 33.77 34.86 1.13
CA ARG A 150 33.72 35.90 0.12
C ARG A 150 32.26 36.09 -0.31
N GLY A 151 31.70 37.20 0.17
CA GLY A 151 30.64 38.02 -0.42
C GLY A 151 29.57 37.29 -1.23
N ARG A 152 28.49 36.90 -0.55
CA ARG A 152 27.24 36.50 -1.20
C ARG A 152 26.64 37.67 -2.00
N SER A 153 26.08 37.37 -3.16
CA SER A 153 25.56 38.38 -4.08
C SER A 153 24.17 38.88 -3.64
N LEU A 154 23.82 40.13 -3.97
CA LEU A 154 22.50 40.71 -3.66
C LEU A 154 21.33 39.88 -4.24
N TRP A 155 21.57 39.10 -5.29
CA TRP A 155 20.60 38.16 -5.86
C TRP A 155 20.35 36.94 -4.96
N GLU A 156 21.38 36.44 -4.29
CA GLU A 156 21.25 35.34 -3.31
C GLU A 156 20.45 35.81 -2.08
N SER A 157 20.56 37.09 -1.72
CA SER A 157 19.75 37.68 -0.64
C SER A 157 18.25 37.75 -0.97
N LEU A 158 17.85 37.79 -2.25
CA LEU A 158 16.43 37.80 -2.63
C LEU A 158 15.72 36.48 -2.29
N GLU A 159 16.46 35.36 -2.32
CA GLU A 159 15.97 34.05 -1.88
C GLU A 159 15.86 33.99 -0.35
N ASP A 160 16.85 34.55 0.37
CA ASP A 160 16.87 34.65 1.85
C ASP A 160 15.71 35.50 2.40
N PHE A 161 15.32 36.57 1.69
CA PHE A 161 14.17 37.43 2.04
C PHE A 161 12.82 36.91 1.48
N GLY A 162 12.81 35.76 0.79
CA GLY A 162 11.59 35.15 0.25
C GLY A 162 10.91 35.96 -0.86
N LEU A 163 11.62 36.89 -1.49
CA LEU A 163 11.11 37.74 -2.58
C LEU A 163 11.07 37.00 -3.92
N ILE A 164 11.86 35.91 -4.04
CA ILE A 164 11.83 34.97 -5.16
C ILE A 164 11.77 33.56 -4.59
N ARG A 165 10.78 32.75 -5.02
CA ARG A 165 10.77 31.29 -4.80
C ARG A 165 11.25 30.61 -6.07
N VAL A 166 12.53 30.24 -6.11
CA VAL A 166 12.98 29.20 -7.04
C VAL A 166 12.45 27.88 -6.49
N ALA A 167 11.57 27.19 -7.22
CA ALA A 167 11.24 25.82 -6.86
C ALA A 167 12.58 25.06 -6.79
N PRO A 168 12.90 24.36 -5.68
CA PRO A 168 14.20 23.71 -5.58
C PRO A 168 14.33 22.78 -6.78
N VAL A 169 15.35 22.94 -7.61
CA VAL A 169 15.60 22.05 -8.77
C VAL A 169 15.63 20.57 -8.33
N LEU A 170 16.02 20.34 -7.07
CA LEU A 170 15.98 19.04 -6.41
C LEU A 170 14.56 18.50 -6.16
N LEU A 171 13.56 19.37 -5.90
CA LEU A 171 12.17 18.98 -5.69
C LEU A 171 11.56 18.41 -6.98
N ASP A 172 11.75 19.11 -8.09
CA ASP A 172 11.26 18.67 -9.41
C ASP A 172 12.06 17.46 -9.91
N SER A 173 13.37 17.41 -9.65
CA SER A 173 14.20 16.27 -10.02
C SER A 173 13.87 15.00 -9.23
N ALA A 174 13.68 15.09 -7.91
CA ALA A 174 13.33 13.93 -7.08
C ALA A 174 11.93 13.40 -7.42
N LYS A 175 10.97 14.28 -7.67
CA LYS A 175 9.62 13.89 -8.08
C LYS A 175 9.60 13.24 -9.46
N ALA A 176 10.37 13.76 -10.42
CA ALA A 176 10.52 13.13 -11.74
C ALA A 176 11.18 11.75 -11.66
N GLN A 177 12.24 11.59 -10.85
CA GLN A 177 12.88 10.30 -10.60
C GLN A 177 11.92 9.31 -9.94
N ALA A 178 11.19 9.75 -8.93
CA ALA A 178 10.19 8.94 -8.24
C ALA A 178 9.08 8.47 -9.20
N ALA A 179 8.59 9.35 -10.06
CA ALA A 179 7.61 8.99 -11.09
C ALA A 179 8.12 7.87 -12.01
N GLN A 180 9.35 8.01 -12.52
CA GLN A 180 9.95 6.99 -13.39
C GLN A 180 10.11 5.63 -12.69
N ILE A 181 10.50 5.64 -11.41
CA ILE A 181 10.65 4.42 -10.60
C ILE A 181 9.29 3.74 -10.39
N VAL A 182 8.28 4.51 -9.97
CA VAL A 182 6.94 3.99 -9.71
C VAL A 182 6.31 3.44 -10.99
N GLU A 183 6.39 4.17 -12.09
CA GLU A 183 5.88 3.72 -13.38
C GLU A 183 6.60 2.45 -13.86
N GLY A 184 7.92 2.40 -13.73
CA GLY A 184 8.70 1.20 -14.05
C GLY A 184 8.28 -0.01 -13.22
N TYR A 185 8.05 0.18 -11.91
CA TYR A 185 7.56 -0.89 -11.04
C TYR A 185 6.15 -1.36 -11.43
N LEU A 186 5.24 -0.44 -11.74
CA LEU A 186 3.87 -0.77 -12.13
C LEU A 186 3.79 -1.46 -13.50
N GLN A 187 4.72 -1.16 -14.41
CA GLN A 187 4.81 -1.80 -15.72
C GLN A 187 5.57 -3.14 -15.70
N ASP A 188 6.29 -3.45 -14.62
CA ASP A 188 7.04 -4.69 -14.52
C ASP A 188 6.12 -5.92 -14.58
N THR A 189 6.32 -6.73 -15.61
CA THR A 189 5.41 -7.81 -16.05
C THR A 189 5.50 -9.08 -15.22
N VAL A 190 6.34 -9.13 -14.19
CA VAL A 190 6.44 -10.27 -13.28
C VAL A 190 5.10 -10.46 -12.56
N VAL A 191 4.39 -11.53 -12.93
CA VAL A 191 3.16 -11.96 -12.27
C VAL A 191 3.53 -12.96 -11.19
N LEU A 192 3.27 -12.61 -9.94
CA LEU A 192 3.45 -13.52 -8.80
C LEU A 192 2.13 -14.22 -8.45
N SER A 193 2.24 -15.47 -8.01
CA SER A 193 1.11 -16.15 -7.37
C SER A 193 0.72 -15.44 -6.07
N ALA A 194 -0.56 -15.48 -5.70
CA ALA A 194 -1.04 -14.94 -4.44
C ALA A 194 -0.36 -15.58 -3.19
N SER A 195 0.17 -16.79 -3.36
CA SER A 195 0.91 -17.54 -2.33
C SER A 195 2.42 -17.33 -2.37
N ALA A 196 2.95 -16.58 -3.33
CA ALA A 196 4.38 -16.32 -3.42
C ALA A 196 4.85 -15.42 -2.27
N GLU A 197 6.12 -15.56 -1.88
CA GLU A 197 6.76 -14.67 -0.92
C GLU A 197 7.15 -13.33 -1.58
N PRO A 198 6.52 -12.20 -1.22
CA PRO A 198 6.81 -10.90 -1.84
C PRO A 198 8.24 -10.42 -1.58
N LEU A 199 8.82 -10.83 -0.45
CA LEU A 199 10.16 -10.45 -0.06
C LEU A 199 11.22 -10.96 -1.04
N LEU A 200 11.03 -12.13 -1.64
CA LEU A 200 11.96 -12.66 -2.64
C LEU A 200 12.00 -11.79 -3.91
N TYR A 201 10.84 -11.30 -4.35
CA TYR A 201 10.77 -10.34 -5.46
C TYR A 201 11.55 -9.06 -5.13
N TRP A 202 11.34 -8.51 -3.94
CA TRP A 202 12.03 -7.30 -3.50
C TRP A 202 13.54 -7.50 -3.32
N GLN A 203 13.97 -8.66 -2.85
CA GLN A 203 15.39 -9.00 -2.73
C GLN A 203 16.05 -9.11 -4.12
N LEU A 204 15.39 -9.78 -5.06
CA LEU A 204 15.89 -9.94 -6.43
C LEU A 204 15.97 -8.61 -7.18
N LYS A 205 15.00 -7.71 -6.94
CA LYS A 205 14.89 -6.42 -7.62
C LYS A 205 15.36 -5.23 -6.79
N ARG A 206 16.13 -5.48 -5.72
CA ARG A 206 16.56 -4.45 -4.76
C ARG A 206 17.25 -3.27 -5.46
N ASP A 207 18.16 -3.55 -6.40
CA ASP A 207 18.93 -2.51 -7.08
C ASP A 207 18.09 -1.70 -8.07
N MET A 208 16.99 -2.27 -8.57
CA MET A 208 16.07 -1.58 -9.49
C MET A 208 15.06 -0.70 -8.74
N TRP A 209 14.57 -1.16 -7.59
CA TRP A 209 13.48 -0.52 -6.85
C TRP A 209 13.90 0.03 -5.48
N LEU A 210 15.20 0.34 -5.30
CA LEU A 210 15.76 0.75 -4.01
C LEU A 210 14.93 1.85 -3.30
N PRO A 211 14.41 2.88 -4.00
CA PRO A 211 13.60 3.92 -3.34
C PRO A 211 12.19 3.48 -2.91
N LEU A 212 11.65 2.40 -3.50
CA LEU A 212 10.41 1.76 -3.07
C LEU A 212 10.63 0.86 -1.84
N PHE A 213 11.83 0.28 -1.70
CA PHE A 213 12.19 -0.63 -0.61
C PHE A 213 12.27 0.07 0.76
N HIS A 214 12.47 1.39 0.79
CA HIS A 214 12.58 2.16 2.02
C HIS A 214 11.25 2.44 2.75
N HIS A 215 10.11 2.00 2.20
CA HIS A 215 8.85 2.05 2.94
C HIS A 215 8.99 1.26 4.23
N ARG A 216 8.90 1.98 5.35
CA ARG A 216 9.10 1.46 6.71
C ARG A 216 8.06 0.39 7.02
N TYR A 217 8.39 -0.88 6.79
CA TYR A 217 7.89 -1.96 7.62
C TYR A 217 8.62 -1.88 8.97
N ARG A 218 8.13 -1.00 9.84
CA ARG A 218 8.42 -0.97 11.28
C ARG A 218 7.11 -0.83 12.03
#